data_AF-A0A7C1V105-F1
#
_entry.id   AF-A0A7C1V105-F1
#
_cell.length_a   1.000
_cell.length_b   1.000
_cell.length_c   1.000
_cell.angle_alpha   90.00
_cell.angle_beta   90.00
_cell.angle_gamma   90.00
#
_symmetry.space_group_name_H-M   'P 1'
#
loop_
_entity.id
_entity.type
_entity.pdbx_description
1 polymer ?
#
loop_
_entity_poly.entity_id
_entity_poly.type
_entity_poly.pdbx_seq_one_letter_code
_entity_poly.pdbx_strand_id
1 'polypeptide(L)'
;LLEHTVEVVALCRSLLEVYPEIHQDLLLAGALLHDVGKTREFCYETDITYSDEGRLLGHVVMSLQMVDRALDTMPDFPPELALRLRHMIVSHHGRYEWGSPRRPKTLEAAALHYVENLSAQVNRFHQIIATRRDPTQPWTGYDTLLRRFLYAGREDEDALSVEEEGRLE
;
A
#
# COMPACT_ATOMS: atom_id res chain seq x y z
N LEU A 1 -5.32 -3.67 8.29
CA LEU A 1 -3.84 -3.71 8.29
C LEU A 1 -3.33 -5.02 7.70
N LEU A 2 -3.63 -6.18 8.31
CA LEU A 2 -3.11 -7.47 7.83
C LEU A 2 -3.44 -7.75 6.35
N GLU A 3 -4.70 -7.54 5.94
CA GLU A 3 -5.12 -7.72 4.54
C GLU A 3 -4.31 -6.85 3.58
N HIS A 4 -4.14 -5.57 3.89
CA HIS A 4 -3.31 -4.65 3.12
C HIS A 4 -1.84 -5.10 3.06
N THR A 5 -1.26 -5.53 4.19
CA THR A 5 0.11 -6.03 4.24
C THR A 5 0.28 -7.28 3.36
N VAL A 6 -0.69 -8.21 3.38
CA VAL A 6 -0.67 -9.40 2.52
C VAL A 6 -0.76 -9.02 1.05
N GLU A 7 -1.64 -8.10 0.69
CA GLU A 7 -1.77 -7.58 -0.68
C GLU A 7 -0.47 -6.92 -1.16
N VAL A 8 0.12 -6.01 -0.38
CA VAL A 8 1.38 -5.34 -0.73
C VAL A 8 2.50 -6.36 -0.91
N VAL A 9 2.61 -7.37 -0.04
CA VAL A 9 3.60 -8.45 -0.20
C VAL A 9 3.35 -9.26 -1.48
N ALA A 10 2.10 -9.56 -1.82
CA ALA A 10 1.77 -10.26 -3.05
C ALA A 10 2.17 -9.44 -4.29
N LEU A 11 1.84 -8.15 -4.31
CA LEU A 11 2.24 -7.24 -5.39
C LEU A 11 3.77 -7.11 -5.49
N CYS A 12 4.48 -7.03 -4.37
CA CYS A 12 5.94 -7.03 -4.35
C CYS A 12 6.52 -8.33 -4.95
N ARG A 13 5.90 -9.49 -4.69
CA ARG A 13 6.34 -10.76 -5.30
C ARG A 13 6.17 -10.75 -6.82
N SER A 14 5.03 -10.28 -7.32
CA SER A 14 4.83 -10.12 -8.77
C SER A 14 5.81 -9.12 -9.38
N LEU A 15 6.13 -8.05 -8.67
CA LEU A 15 7.11 -7.06 -9.13
C LEU A 15 8.51 -7.67 -9.28
N LEU A 16 8.90 -8.58 -8.38
CA LEU A 16 10.21 -9.24 -8.41
C LEU A 16 10.38 -10.19 -9.61
N GLU A 17 9.30 -10.68 -10.21
CA GLU A 17 9.35 -11.45 -11.46
C GLU A 17 9.78 -10.57 -12.65
N VAL A 18 9.44 -9.28 -12.60
CA VAL A 18 9.75 -8.29 -13.64
C VAL A 18 11.08 -7.58 -13.39
N TYR A 19 11.40 -7.30 -12.12
CA TYR A 19 12.59 -6.57 -11.68
C TYR A 19 13.42 -7.41 -10.70
N PRO A 20 14.10 -8.47 -11.19
CA PRO A 20 14.88 -9.38 -10.36
C PRO A 20 16.12 -8.74 -9.72
N GLU A 21 16.54 -7.55 -10.19
CA GLU A 21 17.62 -6.78 -9.60
C GLU A 21 17.28 -6.15 -8.24
N ILE A 22 16.00 -6.10 -7.87
CA ILE A 22 15.57 -5.58 -6.57
C ILE A 22 15.94 -6.61 -5.49
N HIS A 23 16.49 -6.15 -4.37
CA HIS A 23 16.83 -7.04 -3.27
C HIS A 23 15.56 -7.60 -2.61
N GLN A 24 15.20 -8.84 -2.97
CA GLN A 24 13.97 -9.52 -2.53
C GLN A 24 13.73 -9.42 -1.02
N ASP A 25 14.66 -9.90 -0.20
CA ASP A 25 14.43 -9.99 1.25
C ASP A 25 14.23 -8.61 1.88
N LEU A 26 14.94 -7.59 1.38
CA LEU A 26 14.81 -6.22 1.85
C LEU A 26 13.48 -5.59 1.42
N LEU A 27 13.05 -5.82 0.18
CA LEU A 27 11.74 -5.36 -0.31
C LEU A 27 10.61 -5.98 0.54
N LEU A 28 10.66 -7.30 0.75
CA LEU A 28 9.64 -8.02 1.52
C LEU A 28 9.66 -7.61 3.00
N ALA A 29 10.84 -7.43 3.60
CA ALA A 29 10.95 -6.92 4.96
C ALA A 29 10.35 -5.51 5.08
N GLY A 30 10.67 -4.60 4.16
CA GLY A 30 10.07 -3.26 4.14
C GLY A 30 8.55 -3.30 3.94
N ALA A 31 8.05 -4.13 3.04
CA ALA A 31 6.61 -4.33 2.82
C ALA A 31 5.88 -4.80 4.08
N LEU A 32 6.47 -5.73 4.85
CA LEU A 32 5.89 -6.22 6.09
C LEU A 32 5.92 -5.17 7.23
N LEU A 33 6.94 -4.31 7.25
CA LEU A 33 7.26 -3.48 8.41
C LEU A 33 6.89 -2.01 8.29
N HIS A 34 6.72 -1.46 7.07
CA HIS A 34 6.56 -0.01 6.86
C HIS A 34 5.43 0.61 7.70
N ASP A 35 4.33 -0.13 7.85
CA ASP A 35 3.11 0.31 8.53
C ASP A 35 2.88 -0.33 9.91
N VAL A 36 3.87 -1.02 10.47
CA VAL A 36 3.71 -1.73 11.76
C VAL A 36 3.30 -0.81 12.90
N GLY A 37 3.66 0.48 12.83
CA GLY A 37 3.27 1.53 13.75
C GLY A 37 1.75 1.76 13.84
N LYS A 38 0.98 1.41 12.80
CA LYS A 38 -0.49 1.51 12.81
C LYS A 38 -1.14 0.69 13.93
N THR A 39 -0.46 -0.36 14.40
CA THR A 39 -0.89 -1.18 15.55
C THR A 39 -0.91 -0.43 16.88
N ARG A 40 -0.19 0.69 16.97
CA ARG A 40 -0.12 1.55 18.16
C ARG A 40 -0.68 2.96 17.90
N GLU A 41 -0.75 3.37 16.63
CA GLU A 41 -1.36 4.63 16.22
C GLU A 41 -2.86 4.67 16.51
N PHE A 42 -3.55 3.55 16.25
CA PHE A 42 -4.99 3.43 16.46
C PHE A 42 -5.33 2.74 17.78
N CYS A 43 -6.40 3.19 18.42
CA CYS A 43 -7.08 2.51 19.50
C CYS A 43 -8.35 1.84 18.97
N TYR A 44 -8.60 0.62 19.41
CA TYR A 44 -9.77 -0.16 19.03
C TYR A 44 -10.54 -0.52 20.29
N GLU A 45 -11.59 0.24 20.57
CA GLU A 45 -12.58 -0.11 21.60
C GLU A 45 -13.92 -0.37 20.91
N THR A 46 -14.84 0.59 20.98
CA THR A 46 -16.12 0.56 20.26
C THR A 46 -16.03 1.24 18.89
N ASP A 47 -15.17 2.24 18.76
CA ASP A 47 -14.84 2.94 17.52
C ASP A 47 -13.33 2.87 17.26
N ILE A 48 -12.94 3.13 16.01
CA ILE A 48 -11.53 3.32 15.64
C ILE A 48 -11.16 4.77 15.92
N THR A 49 -10.31 4.99 16.93
CA THR A 49 -9.77 6.31 17.26
C THR A 49 -8.25 6.32 17.19
N TYR A 50 -7.63 7.49 17.35
CA TYR A 50 -6.18 7.60 17.47
C TYR A 50 -5.76 7.60 18.94
N SER A 51 -4.64 6.96 19.24
CA SER A 51 -3.92 7.11 20.51
C SER A 51 -3.26 8.50 20.59
N ASP A 52 -2.86 8.92 21.79
CA ASP A 52 -2.13 10.19 21.96
C ASP A 52 -0.79 10.17 21.21
N GLU A 53 -0.04 9.06 21.29
CA GLU A 53 1.19 8.87 20.50
C GLU A 53 0.88 8.89 19.00
N GLY A 54 -0.20 8.23 18.57
CA GLY A 54 -0.63 8.21 17.17
C GLY A 54 -0.92 9.62 16.63
N ARG A 55 -1.63 10.45 17.40
CA ARG A 55 -1.92 11.84 17.01
C ARG A 55 -0.68 12.72 16.96
N LEU A 56 0.29 12.50 17.85
CA LEU A 56 1.47 13.36 17.98
C LEU A 56 2.63 12.94 17.08
N LEU A 57 2.81 11.63 16.85
CA LEU A 57 3.97 11.07 16.15
C LEU A 57 3.62 10.47 14.79
N GLY A 58 2.44 9.85 14.67
CA GLY A 58 2.01 9.12 13.48
C GLY A 58 2.74 7.78 13.26
N HIS A 59 2.14 6.90 12.46
CA HIS A 59 2.66 5.53 12.27
C HIS A 59 4.08 5.47 11.72
N VAL A 60 4.52 6.39 10.86
CA VAL A 60 5.86 6.34 10.24
C VAL A 60 6.96 6.37 11.31
N VAL A 61 6.84 7.30 12.27
CA VAL A 61 7.81 7.44 13.37
C VAL A 61 7.72 6.23 14.30
N MET A 62 6.50 5.78 14.60
CA MET A 62 6.28 4.62 15.47
C MET A 62 6.80 3.32 14.84
N SER A 63 6.62 3.11 13.53
CA SER A 63 7.18 2.00 12.77
C SER A 63 8.71 2.00 12.86
N LEU A 64 9.35 3.16 12.64
CA LEU A 64 10.80 3.31 12.77
C LEU A 64 11.28 2.93 14.18
N GLN A 65 10.63 3.46 15.23
CA GLN A 65 10.98 3.15 16.62
C GLN A 65 10.78 1.67 16.98
N MET A 66 9.76 1.02 16.42
CA MET A 66 9.51 -0.41 16.65
C MET A 66 10.57 -1.26 15.97
N VAL A 67 10.94 -0.91 14.73
CA VAL A 67 11.98 -1.62 13.98
C VAL A 67 13.35 -1.39 14.59
N ASP A 68 13.70 -0.18 15.01
CA ASP A 68 14.97 0.12 15.68
C ASP A 68 15.14 -0.69 16.98
N ARG A 69 14.09 -0.75 17.81
CA ARG A 69 14.11 -1.59 19.02
C ARG A 69 14.33 -3.07 18.72
N ALA A 70 13.80 -3.58 17.61
CA ALA A 70 14.04 -4.96 17.20
C ALA A 70 15.48 -5.14 16.71
N LEU A 71 16.00 -4.22 15.90
CA LEU A 71 17.38 -4.23 15.41
C LEU A 71 18.42 -4.16 16.55
N ASP A 72 18.14 -3.41 17.62
CA ASP A 72 19.01 -3.30 18.80
C ASP A 72 19.20 -4.66 19.51
N THR A 73 18.27 -5.60 19.33
CA THR A 73 18.40 -6.98 19.86
C THR A 73 19.25 -7.90 18.97
N MET A 74 19.71 -7.41 17.81
CA MET A 74 20.44 -8.15 16.79
C MET A 74 21.82 -7.49 16.53
N PRO A 75 22.81 -7.65 17.43
CA PRO A 75 24.08 -6.92 17.35
C PRO A 75 24.88 -7.23 16.08
N ASP A 76 24.68 -8.40 15.47
CA ASP A 76 25.35 -8.82 14.23
C ASP A 76 24.58 -8.44 12.95
N PHE A 77 23.48 -7.67 13.06
CA PHE A 77 22.69 -7.28 11.89
C PHE A 77 23.48 -6.31 10.98
N PRO A 78 23.54 -6.53 9.65
CA PRO A 78 24.35 -5.70 8.77
C PRO A 78 23.94 -4.22 8.80
N PRO A 79 24.85 -3.28 9.13
CA PRO A 79 24.52 -1.86 9.28
C PRO A 79 23.91 -1.23 8.03
N GLU A 80 24.36 -1.65 6.85
CA GLU A 80 23.85 -1.17 5.57
C GLU A 80 22.40 -1.61 5.32
N LEU A 81 22.05 -2.87 5.63
CA LEU A 81 20.66 -3.34 5.52
C LEU A 81 19.76 -2.60 6.51
N ALA A 82 20.25 -2.31 7.72
CA ALA A 82 19.49 -1.58 8.72
C ALA A 82 19.20 -0.15 8.24
N LEU A 83 20.20 0.53 7.68
CA LEU A 83 20.02 1.88 7.11
C LEU A 83 19.01 1.89 5.97
N ARG A 84 19.10 0.92 5.04
CA ARG A 84 18.17 0.84 3.90
C ARG A 84 16.75 0.52 4.35
N LEU A 85 16.57 -0.38 5.32
CA LEU A 85 15.26 -0.69 5.90
C LEU A 85 14.63 0.55 6.57
N ARG A 86 15.40 1.28 7.38
CA ARG A 86 14.96 2.57 7.95
C ARG A 86 14.55 3.54 6.85
N HIS A 87 15.34 3.65 5.79
CA HIS A 87 15.06 4.52 4.67
C HIS A 87 13.74 4.15 3.97
N MET A 88 13.48 2.86 3.77
CA MET A 88 12.19 2.39 3.25
C MET A 88 11.03 2.84 4.14
N ILE A 89 11.14 2.66 5.46
CA ILE A 89 10.09 3.07 6.41
C ILE A 89 9.87 4.58 6.37
N VAL A 90 10.91 5.42 6.40
CA VAL A 90 10.72 6.89 6.42
C VAL A 90 10.40 7.51 5.06
N SER A 91 10.38 6.70 3.99
CA SER A 91 10.13 7.21 2.64
C SER A 91 9.00 6.52 1.88
N HIS A 92 8.29 5.55 2.47
CA HIS A 92 7.27 4.76 1.76
C HIS A 92 6.08 5.60 1.26
N HIS A 93 5.67 6.68 1.97
CA HIS A 93 4.69 7.64 1.45
C HIS A 93 5.19 8.40 0.21
N GLY A 94 6.49 8.41 -0.05
CA GLY A 94 7.16 8.84 -1.27
C GLY A 94 7.16 10.31 -1.63
N ARG A 95 6.19 11.11 -1.14
CA ARG A 95 6.04 12.53 -1.44
C ARG A 95 5.90 13.34 -0.16
N TYR A 96 6.48 14.54 -0.15
CA TYR A 96 6.41 15.44 1.01
C TYR A 96 4.95 15.88 1.25
N GLU A 97 4.22 16.08 0.16
CA GLU A 97 2.80 16.41 0.12
C GLU A 97 1.90 15.30 0.68
N TRP A 98 2.41 14.06 0.76
CA TRP A 98 1.74 12.90 1.36
C TRP A 98 2.27 12.61 2.77
N GLY A 99 2.96 13.57 3.39
CA GLY A 99 3.48 13.43 4.75
C GLY A 99 4.76 12.60 4.85
N SER A 100 5.42 12.28 3.73
CA SER A 100 6.68 11.53 3.75
C SER A 100 7.83 12.40 4.29
N PRO A 101 8.57 11.96 5.33
CA PRO A 101 9.78 12.67 5.79
C PRO A 101 10.85 12.79 4.70
N ARG A 102 10.97 11.78 3.84
CA ARG A 102 11.92 11.74 2.72
C ARG A 102 11.29 11.12 1.48
N ARG A 103 11.82 11.46 0.30
CA ARG A 103 11.51 10.72 -0.93
C ARG A 103 12.32 9.43 -1.02
N PRO A 104 11.88 8.40 -1.77
CA PRO A 104 12.61 7.17 -1.95
C PRO A 104 13.96 7.42 -2.63
N LYS A 105 14.99 6.67 -2.25
CA LYS A 105 16.38 6.84 -2.72
C LYS A 105 17.08 5.52 -3.03
N THR A 106 16.37 4.40 -2.87
CA THR A 106 16.83 3.06 -3.24
C THR A 106 15.77 2.42 -4.12
N LEU A 107 16.16 1.38 -4.88
CA LEU A 107 15.22 0.63 -5.71
C LEU A 107 14.09 0.03 -4.87
N GLU A 108 14.40 -0.54 -3.70
CA GLU A 108 13.41 -1.16 -2.82
C GLU A 108 12.43 -0.13 -2.26
N ALA A 109 12.91 1.05 -1.84
CA ALA A 109 12.04 2.10 -1.33
C ALA A 109 11.14 2.68 -2.43
N ALA A 110 11.67 2.83 -3.65
CA ALA A 110 10.88 3.30 -4.79
C ALA A 110 9.82 2.27 -5.17
N ALA A 111 10.19 0.99 -5.26
CA ALA A 111 9.29 -0.12 -5.51
C ALA A 111 8.17 -0.18 -4.46
N LEU A 112 8.52 -0.18 -3.17
CA LEU A 112 7.55 -0.22 -2.09
C LEU A 112 6.57 0.95 -2.15
N HIS A 113 7.06 2.18 -2.36
CA HIS A 113 6.20 3.36 -2.49
C HIS A 113 5.15 3.21 -3.60
N TYR A 114 5.59 2.77 -4.79
CA TYR A 114 4.66 2.63 -5.92
C TYR A 114 3.70 1.46 -5.75
N VAL A 115 4.13 0.36 -5.14
CA VAL A 115 3.25 -0.78 -4.81
C VAL A 115 2.19 -0.36 -3.79
N GLU A 116 2.58 0.34 -2.72
CA GLU A 116 1.64 0.85 -1.70
C GLU A 116 0.61 1.80 -2.31
N ASN A 117 1.07 2.76 -3.11
CA ASN A 117 0.19 3.69 -3.82
C ASN A 117 -0.72 2.96 -4.84
N LEU A 118 -0.23 1.93 -5.53
CA LEU A 118 -1.05 1.12 -6.43
C LEU A 118 -2.18 0.41 -5.68
N SER A 119 -1.84 -0.31 -4.60
CA SER A 119 -2.82 -0.99 -3.73
C SER A 119 -3.87 0.00 -3.22
N ALA A 120 -3.45 1.15 -2.68
CA ALA A 120 -4.37 2.16 -2.16
C ALA A 120 -5.32 2.69 -3.24
N GLN A 121 -4.81 2.96 -4.44
CA GLN A 121 -5.61 3.51 -5.55
C GLN A 121 -6.59 2.46 -6.12
N VAL A 122 -6.14 1.22 -6.33
CA VAL A 122 -6.99 0.14 -6.85
C VAL A 122 -8.11 -0.16 -5.86
N ASN A 123 -7.80 -0.31 -4.57
CA ASN A 123 -8.81 -0.55 -3.54
C ASN A 123 -9.82 0.58 -3.44
N ARG A 124 -9.36 1.84 -3.53
CA ARG A 124 -10.26 3.00 -3.54
C ARG A 124 -11.21 2.97 -4.74
N PHE A 125 -10.70 2.70 -5.94
CA PHE A 125 -11.53 2.59 -7.13
C PHE A 125 -12.56 1.46 -7.00
N HIS A 126 -12.11 0.28 -6.58
CA HIS A 126 -12.95 -0.88 -6.38
C HIS A 126 -14.09 -0.58 -5.39
N GLN A 127 -13.78 0.03 -4.25
CA GLN A 127 -14.79 0.40 -3.25
C GLN A 127 -15.81 1.42 -3.79
N ILE A 128 -15.37 2.46 -4.47
CA ILE A 128 -16.28 3.50 -5.02
C ILE A 128 -17.19 2.89 -6.10
N ILE A 129 -16.66 2.03 -6.96
CA ILE A 129 -17.45 1.36 -8.01
C ILE A 129 -18.43 0.36 -7.41
N ALA A 130 -18.01 -0.44 -6.42
CA ALA A 130 -18.83 -1.45 -5.78
C ALA A 130 -19.97 -0.86 -4.92
N THR A 131 -19.76 0.31 -4.32
CA THR A 131 -20.74 0.98 -3.45
C THR A 131 -21.53 2.08 -4.15
N ARG A 132 -21.48 2.13 -5.49
CA ARG A 132 -22.19 3.14 -6.28
C ARG A 132 -23.69 3.10 -6.02
N ARG A 133 -24.33 4.29 -5.96
CA ARG A 133 -25.75 4.44 -5.60
C ARG A 133 -26.71 3.72 -6.55
N ASP A 134 -26.40 3.75 -7.84
CA ASP A 134 -27.20 3.10 -8.87
C ASP A 134 -26.31 2.14 -9.66
N PRO A 135 -26.41 0.82 -9.41
CA PRO A 135 -25.63 -0.18 -10.11
C PRO A 135 -25.88 -0.19 -11.63
N THR A 136 -27.07 0.19 -12.07
CA THR A 136 -27.45 0.18 -13.50
C THR A 136 -26.80 1.31 -14.29
N GLN A 137 -26.27 2.33 -13.61
CA GLN A 137 -25.57 3.44 -14.25
C GLN A 137 -24.08 3.12 -14.42
N PRO A 138 -23.51 3.41 -15.59
CA PRO A 138 -22.11 3.12 -15.86
C PRO A 138 -21.15 4.13 -15.22
N TRP A 139 -21.65 5.17 -14.57
CA TRP A 139 -20.84 6.17 -13.87
C TRP A 139 -21.20 6.23 -12.40
N THR A 140 -20.18 6.41 -11.56
CA THR A 140 -20.36 6.66 -10.13
C THR A 140 -20.83 8.10 -9.89
N GLY A 141 -21.22 8.41 -8.64
CA GLY A 141 -21.26 9.81 -8.20
C GLY A 141 -19.87 10.45 -8.22
N TYR A 142 -19.81 11.78 -8.09
CA TYR A 142 -18.54 12.51 -8.00
C TYR A 142 -17.80 12.15 -6.71
N ASP A 143 -16.58 11.62 -6.81
CA ASP A 143 -15.73 11.37 -5.64
C ASP A 143 -14.92 12.64 -5.32
N THR A 144 -15.09 13.16 -4.11
CA THR A 144 -14.50 14.43 -3.68
C THR A 144 -12.98 14.36 -3.48
N LEU A 145 -12.46 13.20 -3.07
CA LEU A 145 -11.03 13.00 -2.84
C LEU A 145 -10.26 12.79 -4.15
N LEU A 146 -10.82 12.03 -5.10
CA LEU A 146 -10.27 11.84 -6.44
C LEU A 146 -10.61 12.99 -7.40
N ARG A 147 -11.57 13.84 -7.04
CA ARG A 147 -12.05 14.98 -7.82
C ARG A 147 -12.56 14.62 -9.22
N ARG A 148 -13.21 13.47 -9.36
CA ARG A 148 -13.74 12.97 -10.64
C ARG A 148 -14.87 11.96 -10.46
N PHE A 149 -15.59 11.71 -11.54
CA PHE A 149 -16.49 10.56 -11.69
C PHE A 149 -15.67 9.33 -12.12
N LEU A 150 -16.08 8.13 -11.70
CA LEU A 150 -15.47 6.87 -12.14
C LEU A 150 -16.43 6.13 -13.07
N TYR A 151 -15.86 5.45 -14.07
CA TYR A 151 -16.60 4.60 -14.98
C TYR A 151 -16.60 3.16 -14.44
N ALA A 152 -17.79 2.57 -14.31
CA ALA A 152 -18.02 1.23 -13.77
C ALA A 152 -18.27 0.17 -14.85
N GLY A 153 -18.28 0.55 -16.13
CA GLY A 153 -18.72 -0.33 -17.22
C GLY A 153 -20.25 -0.38 -17.37
N ARG A 154 -20.72 -0.89 -18.50
CA ARG A 154 -22.14 -1.22 -18.72
C ARG A 154 -22.29 -2.73 -18.53
N GLU A 155 -23.32 -3.15 -17.80
CA GLU A 155 -23.54 -4.56 -17.42
C GLU A 155 -23.58 -5.54 -18.63
N ASP A 156 -23.74 -5.03 -19.85
CA ASP A 156 -23.85 -5.84 -21.08
C ASP A 156 -22.54 -6.03 -21.88
N GLU A 157 -21.43 -5.35 -21.56
CA GLU A 157 -20.20 -5.46 -22.37
C GLU A 157 -19.23 -6.58 -21.92
N ASP A 158 -19.22 -6.95 -20.63
CA ASP A 158 -18.32 -8.00 -20.11
C ASP A 158 -18.85 -9.43 -20.33
N ALA A 159 -20.12 -9.60 -20.72
CA ALA A 159 -20.71 -10.90 -21.03
C ALA A 159 -20.49 -11.35 -22.48
N LEU A 160 -20.18 -10.42 -23.39
CA LEU A 160 -20.11 -10.70 -24.84
C LEU A 160 -18.69 -11.03 -25.35
N SER A 161 -17.65 -10.81 -24.55
CA SER A 161 -16.26 -11.06 -24.99
C SER A 161 -15.76 -12.50 -24.76
N VAL A 162 -16.49 -13.31 -23.99
CA VAL A 162 -16.11 -14.72 -23.72
C VAL A 162 -16.75 -15.69 -24.72
N GLU A 163 -17.84 -15.32 -25.39
CA GLU A 163 -18.54 -16.23 -26.30
C GLU A 163 -18.05 -16.17 -27.76
N GLU A 164 -17.34 -15.13 -28.19
CA GLU A 164 -16.91 -14.99 -29.60
C GLU A 164 -15.60 -15.73 -29.96
N GLU A 165 -14.75 -16.11 -28.99
CA GLU A 165 -13.54 -16.92 -29.28
C GLU A 165 -13.81 -18.42 -29.44
N GLY A 166 -15.02 -18.89 -29.14
CA GLY A 166 -15.41 -20.31 -29.30
C GLY A 166 -15.96 -20.67 -30.68
N ARG A 167 -15.96 -19.75 -31.65
CA ARG A 167 -16.72 -19.92 -32.90
C ARG A 167 -15.96 -19.55 -34.16
N LEU A 168 -14.68 -19.91 -34.24
CA LEU A 168 -13.93 -19.99 -35.50
C LEU A 168 -13.06 -21.25 -35.46
N GLU A 169 -13.69 -22.39 -35.79
CA GLU A 169 -13.01 -23.53 -36.43
C GLU A 169 -12.69 -23.18 -37.90
#